data_AF-A0A936A8M6-F1
#
_entry.id   AF-A0A936A8M6-F1
#
_cell.length_a   1.000
_cell.length_b   1.000
_cell.length_c   1.000
_cell.angle_alpha   90.00
_cell.angle_beta   90.00
_cell.angle_gamma   90.00
#
_symmetry.space_group_name_H-M   'P 1'
#
loop_
_entity.id
_entity.type
_entity.pdbx_description
1 polymer ?
#
loop_
_entity_poly.entity_id
_entity_poly.type
_entity_poly.pdbx_seq_one_letter_code
_entity_poly.pdbx_strand_id
1 'polypeptide(L)'
;MPSVLKLAFKILISILIIYIISKNVNISNMLEFVVKSNGLLIGSATVLFIASKIVSAVRYQLFLQGEAVNVRFSENLKLYYLGMYYNLLLPGGISGDGYKIKVLMQNFNKDLKLLVKLTLMDRFSGVWALMQISLGLLLLLKPLASYFWLIGLLLIASFGIPWALNRILNGWTQDLMEGSI
;
A
#
# COMPACT_ATOMS: atom_id res chain seq x y z
N MET A 1 -0.04 7.16 34.67
CA MET A 1 -0.34 5.70 34.67
C MET A 1 -1.02 5.11 33.40
N PRO A 2 -1.40 5.83 32.31
CA PRO A 2 -2.02 5.19 31.13
C PRO A 2 -1.02 4.51 30.16
N SER A 3 0.29 4.64 30.40
CA SER A 3 1.37 4.10 29.54
C SER A 3 1.65 2.62 29.77
N VAL A 4 1.59 2.13 31.02
CA VAL A 4 1.89 0.73 31.37
C VAL A 4 0.80 -0.23 30.88
N LEU A 5 -0.47 0.15 31.02
CA LEU A 5 -1.60 -0.66 30.54
C LEU A 5 -1.60 -0.82 29.02
N LYS A 6 -1.30 0.28 28.29
CA LYS A 6 -1.14 0.24 26.82
C LYS A 6 0.04 -0.62 26.39
N LEU A 7 1.13 -0.61 27.16
CA LEU A 7 2.31 -1.43 26.89
C LEU A 7 2.03 -2.91 27.15
N ALA A 8 1.40 -3.24 28.28
CA ALA A 8 0.97 -4.59 28.61
C ALA A 8 0.01 -5.17 27.56
N PHE A 9 -0.96 -4.37 27.11
CA PHE A 9 -1.91 -4.80 26.08
C PHE A 9 -1.23 -5.06 24.73
N LYS A 10 -0.29 -4.22 24.29
CA LYS A 10 0.51 -4.45 23.07
C LYS A 10 1.37 -5.70 23.17
N ILE A 11 2.00 -5.94 24.33
CA ILE A 11 2.80 -7.12 24.59
C ILE A 11 1.92 -8.37 24.55
N LEU A 12 0.77 -8.35 25.22
CA LEU A 12 -0.17 -9.46 25.25
C LEU A 12 -0.68 -9.81 23.86
N ILE A 13 -1.06 -8.82 23.05
CA ILE A 13 -1.46 -9.03 21.65
C ILE A 13 -0.31 -9.64 20.85
N SER A 14 0.91 -9.12 20.99
CA SER A 14 2.08 -9.62 20.26
C SER A 14 2.39 -11.07 20.63
N ILE A 15 2.35 -11.42 21.92
CA ILE A 15 2.54 -12.79 22.42
C ILE A 15 1.44 -13.72 21.88
N LEU A 16 0.19 -13.27 21.89
CA LEU A 16 -0.94 -14.05 21.39
C LEU A 16 -0.81 -14.35 19.89
N ILE A 17 -0.43 -13.35 19.09
CA ILE A 17 -0.18 -13.53 17.65
C ILE A 17 0.96 -14.53 17.42
N ILE A 18 2.08 -14.38 18.14
CA ILE A 18 3.22 -15.30 18.04
C ILE A 18 2.80 -16.72 18.44
N TYR A 19 2.02 -16.87 19.51
CA TYR A 19 1.52 -18.18 19.95
C TYR A 19 0.64 -18.86 18.88
N ILE A 20 -0.28 -18.11 18.27
CA ILE A 20 -1.14 -18.62 17.20
C ILE A 20 -0.31 -19.03 15.98
N ILE A 21 0.68 -18.24 15.58
CA ILE A 21 1.56 -18.55 14.45
C ILE A 21 2.38 -19.82 14.76
N SER A 22 3.03 -19.88 15.93
CA SER A 22 3.85 -21.03 16.33
C SER A 22 3.07 -22.34 16.44
N LYS A 23 1.76 -22.28 16.76
CA LYS A 23 0.92 -23.49 16.79
C LYS A 23 0.57 -23.99 15.38
N ASN A 24 0.41 -23.08 14.42
CA ASN A 24 0.00 -23.41 13.06
C ASN A 24 1.18 -23.62 12.10
N VAL A 25 2.40 -23.25 12.52
CA VAL A 25 3.62 -23.32 11.70
C VAL A 25 4.64 -24.21 12.39
N ASN A 26 5.11 -25.25 11.70
CA ASN A 26 6.25 -26.04 12.17
C ASN A 26 7.54 -25.23 12.00
N ILE A 27 7.96 -24.58 13.08
CA ILE A 27 9.12 -23.68 13.12
C ILE A 27 10.41 -24.40 12.67
N SER A 28 10.57 -25.67 13.04
CA SER A 28 11.74 -26.48 12.65
C SER A 28 11.82 -26.65 11.13
N ASN A 29 10.71 -27.00 10.50
CA ASN A 29 10.65 -27.11 9.03
C ASN A 29 10.91 -25.75 8.38
N MET A 30 10.37 -24.66 8.93
CA MET A 30 10.55 -23.31 8.40
C MET A 30 12.03 -22.87 8.43
N LEU A 31 12.73 -23.14 9.54
CA LEU A 31 14.16 -22.84 9.68
C LEU A 31 15.01 -23.71 8.76
N GLU A 32 14.67 -25.00 8.62
CA GLU A 32 15.36 -25.90 7.69
C GLU A 32 15.22 -25.41 6.24
N PHE A 33 14.05 -24.92 5.83
CA PHE A 33 13.86 -24.32 4.51
C PHE A 33 14.70 -23.05 4.31
N VAL A 34 14.82 -22.20 5.33
CA VAL A 34 15.64 -20.98 5.24
C VAL A 34 17.13 -21.31 5.10
N VAL A 35 17.63 -22.27 5.88
CA VAL A 35 19.04 -22.67 5.83
C VAL A 35 19.40 -23.40 4.54
N LYS A 36 18.48 -24.22 4.00
CA LYS A 36 18.68 -24.92 2.71
C LYS A 36 18.50 -24.00 1.50
N SER A 37 17.94 -22.81 1.68
CA SER A 37 17.70 -21.87 0.59
C SER A 37 18.98 -21.14 0.16
N ASN A 38 19.05 -20.75 -1.11
CA ASN A 38 20.18 -20.01 -1.63
C ASN A 38 20.21 -18.59 -1.04
N GLY A 39 21.26 -18.27 -0.27
CA GLY A 39 21.43 -16.96 0.38
C GLY A 39 21.44 -15.78 -0.60
N LEU A 40 21.93 -15.96 -1.83
CA LEU A 40 21.88 -14.93 -2.87
C LEU A 40 20.45 -14.62 -3.30
N LEU A 41 19.58 -15.64 -3.40
CA LEU A 41 18.16 -15.43 -3.73
C LEU A 41 17.44 -14.71 -2.60
N ILE A 42 17.71 -15.06 -1.34
CA ILE A 42 17.14 -14.38 -0.17
C ILE A 42 17.58 -12.92 -0.12
N GLY A 43 18.88 -12.66 -0.32
CA GLY A 43 19.43 -11.31 -0.37
C GLY A 43 18.80 -10.49 -1.49
N SER A 44 18.70 -11.07 -2.69
CA SER A 44 18.08 -10.42 -3.85
C SER A 44 16.60 -10.10 -3.60
N ALA A 45 15.84 -11.06 -3.05
CA ALA A 45 14.44 -10.86 -2.69
C ALA A 45 14.26 -9.74 -1.65
N THR A 46 15.16 -9.66 -0.67
CA THR A 46 15.14 -8.61 0.36
C THR A 46 15.41 -7.24 -0.23
N VAL A 47 16.41 -7.11 -1.11
CA VAL A 47 16.72 -5.85 -1.81
C VAL A 47 15.54 -5.41 -2.68
N LEU A 48 14.96 -6.33 -3.46
CA LEU A 48 13.78 -6.05 -4.30
C LEU A 48 12.57 -5.64 -3.44
N PHE A 49 12.37 -6.28 -2.30
CA PHE A 49 11.29 -5.93 -1.37
C PHE A 49 11.49 -4.51 -0.82
N ILE A 50 12.70 -4.16 -0.37
CA ILE A 50 13.00 -2.81 0.13
C ILE A 50 12.78 -1.77 -0.97
N ALA A 51 13.30 -2.02 -2.18
CA ALA A 51 13.11 -1.14 -3.33
C ALA A 51 11.63 -0.93 -3.66
N SER A 52 10.82 -2.00 -3.63
CA SER A 52 9.36 -1.92 -3.81
C SER A 52 8.69 -0.99 -2.80
N LYS A 53 9.14 -0.98 -1.54
CA LYS A 53 8.60 -0.09 -0.50
C LYS A 53 9.03 1.36 -0.67
N ILE A 54 10.26 1.60 -1.14
CA ILE A 54 10.71 2.95 -1.49
C ILE A 54 9.85 3.51 -2.63
N VAL A 55 9.62 2.74 -3.69
CA VAL A 55 8.73 3.13 -4.81
C VAL A 55 7.32 3.42 -4.31
N SER A 56 6.80 2.59 -3.41
CA SER A 56 5.46 2.81 -2.82
C SER A 56 5.40 4.10 -1.99
N ALA A 57 6.47 4.43 -1.24
CA ALA A 57 6.55 5.67 -0.47
C ALA A 57 6.65 6.90 -1.39
N VAL A 58 7.42 6.82 -2.49
CA VAL A 58 7.48 7.88 -3.52
C VAL A 58 6.10 8.09 -4.13
N ARG A 59 5.38 7.02 -4.48
CA ARG A 59 4.02 7.14 -5.03
C ARG A 59 3.08 7.83 -4.05
N TYR A 60 3.10 7.44 -2.77
CA TYR A 60 2.30 8.09 -1.74
C TYR A 60 2.69 9.57 -1.54
N GLN A 61 3.98 9.91 -1.66
CA GLN A 61 4.46 11.29 -1.62
C GLN A 61 3.83 12.15 -2.72
N LEU A 62 3.71 11.63 -3.94
CA LEU A 62 3.10 12.35 -5.06
C LEU A 62 1.62 12.67 -4.80
N PHE A 63 0.88 11.71 -4.23
CA PHE A 63 -0.51 11.93 -3.82
C PHE A 63 -0.64 13.02 -2.74
N LEU A 64 0.28 13.06 -1.77
CA LEU A 64 0.31 14.10 -0.73
C LEU A 64 0.64 15.48 -1.31
N GLN A 65 1.63 15.56 -2.20
CA GLN A 65 2.03 16.81 -2.85
C GLN A 65 0.92 17.41 -3.71
N GLY A 66 0.13 16.57 -4.38
CA GLY A 66 -1.04 17.00 -5.18
C GLY A 66 -2.10 17.75 -4.37
N GLU A 67 -2.16 17.54 -3.05
CA GLU A 67 -3.12 18.19 -2.13
C GLU A 67 -2.42 19.20 -1.18
N ALA A 68 -1.25 19.69 -1.58
CA ALA A 68 -0.40 20.62 -0.82
C ALA A 68 0.04 20.10 0.56
N VAL A 69 0.19 18.78 0.72
CA VAL A 69 0.77 18.15 1.92
C VAL A 69 2.26 17.88 1.67
N ASN A 70 3.10 18.85 2.03
CA ASN A 70 4.54 18.81 1.77
C ASN A 70 5.31 18.17 2.93
N VAL A 71 5.37 16.83 2.94
CA VAL A 71 6.21 16.07 3.87
C VAL A 71 7.62 15.91 3.29
N ARG A 72 8.68 15.95 4.09
CA ARG A 72 10.01 15.56 3.57
C ARG A 72 10.01 14.07 3.20
N PHE A 73 10.66 13.70 2.11
CA PHE A 73 10.66 12.30 1.64
C PHE A 73 11.14 11.31 2.72
N SER A 74 12.17 11.65 3.49
CA SER A 74 12.68 10.81 4.59
C SER A 74 11.65 10.59 5.70
N GLU A 75 10.87 11.62 6.03
CA GLU A 75 9.80 11.54 7.03
C GLU A 75 8.64 10.70 6.52
N ASN A 76 8.26 10.89 5.26
CA ASN A 76 7.23 10.07 4.62
C ASN A 76 7.67 8.60 4.51
N LEU A 77 8.93 8.33 4.14
CA LEU A 77 9.47 6.97 4.09
C LEU A 77 9.44 6.31 5.48
N LYS A 78 9.88 7.03 6.52
CA LYS A 78 9.79 6.56 7.91
C LYS A 78 8.33 6.29 8.32
N LEU A 79 7.42 7.20 7.96
CA LEU A 79 6.00 7.08 8.24
C LEU A 79 5.37 5.87 7.50
N TYR A 80 5.83 5.58 6.27
CA TYR A 80 5.41 4.43 5.48
C TYR A 80 5.84 3.11 6.14
N TYR A 81 7.10 2.99 6.57
CA TYR A 81 7.59 1.81 7.29
C TYR A 81 6.89 1.63 8.65
N LEU A 82 6.65 2.71 9.39
CA LEU A 82 5.87 2.63 10.64
C LEU A 82 4.44 2.14 10.37
N GLY A 83 3.79 2.64 9.31
CA GLY A 83 2.49 2.15 8.87
C GLY A 83 2.53 0.64 8.56
N MET A 84 3.54 0.17 7.83
CA MET A 84 3.71 -1.26 7.55
C MET A 84 3.87 -2.09 8.83
N TYR A 85 4.66 -1.62 9.79
CA TYR A 85 4.81 -2.28 11.09
C TYR A 85 3.47 -2.40 11.83
N TYR A 86 2.67 -1.35 11.86
CA TYR A 86 1.33 -1.40 12.47
C TYR A 86 0.35 -2.32 11.73
N ASN A 87 0.46 -2.42 10.40
CA ASN A 87 -0.34 -3.36 9.60
C ASN A 87 0.00 -4.83 9.89
N LEU A 88 1.22 -5.13 10.36
CA LEU A 88 1.63 -6.49 10.76
C LEU A 88 1.10 -6.86 12.16
N LEU A 89 1.02 -5.90 13.08
CA LEU A 89 0.63 -6.14 14.47
C LEU A 89 -0.87 -6.25 14.70
N LEU A 90 -1.68 -5.65 13.83
CA LEU A 90 -3.13 -5.61 14.01
C LEU A 90 -3.84 -6.30 12.84
N PRO A 91 -4.76 -7.24 13.12
CA PRO A 91 -5.53 -7.90 12.08
C PRO A 91 -6.41 -6.88 11.34
N GLY A 92 -6.53 -7.04 10.03
CA GLY A 92 -7.35 -6.19 9.16
C GLY A 92 -6.57 -5.22 8.26
N GLY A 93 -5.24 -5.11 8.40
CA GLY A 93 -4.38 -4.45 7.40
C GLY A 93 -4.63 -2.97 7.12
N ILE A 94 -5.45 -2.29 7.94
CA ILE A 94 -5.84 -0.87 7.85
C ILE A 94 -5.27 -0.04 9.02
N SER A 95 -4.81 -0.69 10.08
CA SER A 95 -4.30 -0.06 11.31
C SER A 95 -3.16 0.94 11.07
N GLY A 96 -2.20 0.57 10.23
CA GLY A 96 -1.06 1.40 9.88
C GLY A 96 -1.43 2.60 9.05
N ASP A 97 -2.45 2.49 8.21
CA ASP A 97 -2.97 3.62 7.45
C ASP A 97 -3.68 4.63 8.35
N GLY A 98 -4.44 4.15 9.33
CA GLY A 98 -5.00 5.02 10.37
C GLY A 98 -3.92 5.79 11.13
N TYR A 99 -2.78 5.15 11.42
CA TYR A 99 -1.64 5.82 12.06
C TYR A 99 -1.03 6.91 11.15
N LYS A 100 -0.80 6.61 9.86
CA LYS A 100 -0.28 7.61 8.90
C LYS A 100 -1.21 8.82 8.81
N ILE A 101 -2.52 8.57 8.64
CA ILE A 101 -3.54 9.61 8.56
C ILE A 101 -3.54 10.48 9.81
N LYS A 102 -3.51 9.87 11.01
CA LYS A 102 -3.47 10.60 12.27
C LYS A 102 -2.26 11.53 12.36
N VAL A 103 -1.06 11.05 12.01
CA VAL A 103 0.17 11.86 12.03
C VAL A 103 0.08 13.01 11.03
N LEU A 104 -0.44 12.75 9.82
CA LEU A 104 -0.61 13.79 8.80
C LEU A 104 -1.65 14.84 9.20
N MET A 105 -2.77 14.43 9.81
CA MET A 105 -3.78 15.36 10.34
C MET A 105 -3.17 16.30 11.36
N GLN A 106 -2.38 15.76 12.30
CA GLN A 106 -1.77 16.55 13.38
C GLN A 106 -0.71 17.54 12.88
N ASN A 107 0.04 17.15 11.84
CA ASN A 107 1.15 17.96 11.34
C ASN A 107 0.76 18.96 10.24
N PHE A 108 -0.32 18.71 9.49
CA PHE A 108 -0.69 19.50 8.30
C PHE A 108 -2.10 20.09 8.35
N ASN A 109 -2.83 19.90 9.46
CA ASN A 109 -4.19 20.42 9.68
C ASN A 109 -5.15 20.15 8.50
N LYS A 110 -5.08 18.94 7.93
CA LYS A 110 -5.92 18.48 6.83
C LYS A 110 -7.09 17.64 7.33
N ASP A 111 -8.19 17.67 6.58
CA ASP A 111 -9.37 16.88 6.88
C ASP A 111 -9.12 15.38 6.79
N LEU A 112 -9.77 14.64 7.71
CA LEU A 112 -9.74 13.17 7.73
C LEU A 112 -10.18 12.57 6.38
N LYS A 113 -11.27 13.11 5.80
CA LYS A 113 -11.83 12.63 4.53
C LYS A 113 -10.81 12.70 3.40
N LEU A 114 -10.05 13.79 3.32
CA LEU A 114 -9.02 13.99 2.32
C LEU A 114 -7.88 12.97 2.48
N LEU A 115 -7.35 12.80 3.69
CA LEU A 115 -6.24 11.89 3.94
C LEU A 115 -6.62 10.40 3.79
N VAL A 116 -7.87 10.05 4.13
CA VAL A 116 -8.45 8.74 3.82
C VAL A 116 -8.53 8.55 2.30
N LYS A 117 -9.05 9.53 1.55
CA LYS A 117 -9.11 9.49 0.08
C LYS A 117 -7.72 9.26 -0.52
N LEU A 118 -6.71 10.02 -0.11
CA LEU A 118 -5.34 9.88 -0.61
C LEU A 118 -4.75 8.49 -0.31
N THR A 119 -5.00 7.97 0.89
CA THR A 119 -4.52 6.65 1.29
C THR A 119 -5.22 5.52 0.52
N LEU A 120 -6.52 5.66 0.25
CA LEU A 120 -7.26 4.75 -0.62
C LEU A 120 -6.76 4.82 -2.07
N MET A 121 -6.54 6.03 -2.61
CA MET A 121 -6.00 6.22 -3.96
C MET A 121 -4.62 5.56 -4.11
N ASP A 122 -3.74 5.65 -3.10
CA ASP A 122 -2.47 4.92 -3.10
C ASP A 122 -2.68 3.40 -3.21
N ARG A 123 -3.60 2.84 -2.42
CA ARG A 123 -3.92 1.40 -2.49
C ARG A 123 -4.52 0.99 -3.83
N PHE A 124 -5.52 1.73 -4.31
CA PHE A 124 -6.17 1.46 -5.59
C PHE A 124 -5.18 1.54 -6.74
N SER A 125 -4.28 2.53 -6.74
CA SER A 125 -3.24 2.65 -7.78
C SER A 125 -2.29 1.45 -7.79
N GLY A 126 -1.96 0.89 -6.63
CA GLY A 126 -1.16 -0.32 -6.53
C GLY A 126 -1.87 -1.54 -7.11
N VAL A 127 -3.15 -1.73 -6.78
CA VAL A 127 -3.96 -2.83 -7.34
C VAL A 127 -4.15 -2.65 -8.85
N TRP A 128 -4.36 -1.41 -9.30
CA TRP A 128 -4.49 -1.08 -10.72
C TRP A 128 -3.22 -1.43 -11.50
N ALA A 129 -2.05 -1.06 -10.98
CA ALA A 129 -0.77 -1.42 -11.59
C ALA A 129 -0.58 -2.96 -11.65
N LEU A 130 -0.96 -3.68 -10.59
CA LEU A 130 -0.91 -5.14 -10.58
C LEU A 130 -1.84 -5.76 -11.63
N MET A 131 -3.05 -5.20 -11.83
CA MET A 131 -3.97 -5.62 -12.88
C MET A 131 -3.34 -5.44 -14.26
N GLN A 132 -2.69 -4.30 -14.52
CA GLN A 132 -2.01 -4.02 -15.79
C GLN A 132 -0.85 -4.99 -16.05
N ILE A 133 -0.01 -5.24 -15.04
CA ILE A 133 1.07 -6.22 -15.12
C ILE A 133 0.51 -7.62 -15.39
N SER A 134 -0.59 -7.99 -14.73
CA SER A 134 -1.24 -9.28 -14.92
C SER A 134 -1.76 -9.43 -16.35
N LEU A 135 -2.47 -8.42 -16.89
CA LEU A 135 -2.92 -8.40 -18.28
C LEU A 135 -1.76 -8.50 -19.26
N GLY A 136 -0.66 -7.78 -19.03
CA GLY A 136 0.55 -7.87 -19.85
C GLY A 136 1.17 -9.27 -19.82
N LEU A 137 1.19 -9.94 -18.66
CA LEU A 137 1.70 -11.29 -18.52
C LEU A 137 0.83 -12.32 -19.26
N LEU A 138 -0.49 -12.12 -19.33
CA LEU A 138 -1.39 -13.01 -20.09
C LEU A 138 -1.06 -13.03 -21.59
N LEU A 139 -0.49 -11.94 -22.14
CA LEU A 139 -0.04 -11.90 -23.53
C LEU A 139 1.17 -12.83 -23.80
N LEU A 140 1.86 -13.28 -22.77
CA LEU A 140 2.96 -14.26 -22.90
C LEU A 140 2.47 -15.71 -22.90
N LEU A 141 1.19 -15.94 -22.55
CA LEU A 141 0.62 -17.28 -22.46
C LEU A 141 0.04 -17.72 -23.81
N LYS A 142 0.75 -18.63 -24.49
CA LYS A 142 0.35 -19.18 -25.80
C LYS A 142 -1.09 -19.72 -25.88
N PRO A 143 -1.65 -20.40 -24.86
CA PRO A 143 -3.04 -20.87 -24.91
C PRO A 143 -4.08 -19.75 -25.06
N LEU A 144 -3.72 -18.51 -24.70
CA LEU A 144 -4.60 -17.35 -24.79
C LEU A 144 -4.41 -16.55 -26.09
N ALA A 145 -3.63 -17.04 -27.06
CA ALA A 145 -3.31 -16.33 -28.30
C ALA A 145 -4.55 -15.84 -29.06
N SER A 146 -5.63 -16.63 -29.08
CA SER A 146 -6.92 -16.27 -29.70
C SER A 146 -7.56 -15.00 -29.07
N TYR A 147 -7.23 -14.71 -27.81
CA TYR A 147 -7.77 -13.59 -27.04
C TYR A 147 -6.79 -12.43 -26.89
N PHE A 148 -5.63 -12.46 -27.54
CA PHE A 148 -4.61 -11.40 -27.41
C PHE A 148 -5.13 -10.02 -27.82
N TRP A 149 -5.98 -9.95 -28.84
CA TRP A 149 -6.62 -8.69 -29.26
C TRP A 149 -7.49 -8.11 -28.15
N LEU A 150 -8.26 -8.96 -27.45
CA LEU A 150 -9.12 -8.56 -26.34
C LEU A 150 -8.30 -8.12 -25.12
N ILE A 151 -7.24 -8.88 -24.79
CA ILE A 151 -6.32 -8.53 -23.69
C ILE A 151 -5.60 -7.21 -24.00
N GLY A 152 -5.15 -7.01 -25.24
CA GLY A 152 -4.55 -5.75 -25.70
C GLY A 152 -5.52 -4.58 -25.59
N LEU A 153 -6.78 -4.77 -25.99
CA LEU A 153 -7.82 -3.76 -25.87
C LEU A 153 -8.09 -3.40 -24.39
N LEU A 154 -8.21 -4.41 -23.52
CA LEU A 154 -8.37 -4.21 -22.07
C LEU A 154 -7.17 -3.48 -21.46
N LEU A 155 -5.95 -3.81 -21.89
CA LEU A 155 -4.74 -3.15 -21.43
C LEU A 155 -4.73 -1.68 -21.85
N ILE A 156 -5.05 -1.36 -23.11
CA ILE A 156 -5.16 0.03 -23.59
C ILE A 156 -6.27 0.77 -22.83
N ALA A 157 -7.45 0.16 -22.68
CA ALA A 157 -8.57 0.73 -21.93
C ALA A 157 -8.18 1.03 -20.46
N SER A 158 -7.35 0.19 -19.85
CA SER A 158 -6.87 0.38 -18.47
C SER A 158 -6.04 1.65 -18.27
N PHE A 159 -5.38 2.17 -19.32
CA PHE A 159 -4.68 3.45 -19.24
C PHE A 159 -5.64 4.63 -19.47
N GLY A 160 -6.69 4.45 -20.26
CA GLY A 160 -7.71 5.48 -20.52
C GLY A 160 -8.66 5.73 -19.33
N ILE A 161 -8.96 4.71 -18.53
CA ILE A 161 -9.91 4.80 -17.41
C ILE A 161 -9.47 5.81 -16.33
N PRO A 162 -8.24 5.77 -15.79
CA PRO A 162 -7.79 6.76 -14.80
C PRO A 162 -7.79 8.19 -15.34
N TRP A 163 -7.46 8.38 -16.62
CA TRP A 163 -7.51 9.69 -17.27
C TRP A 163 -8.95 10.22 -17.38
N ALA A 164 -9.89 9.37 -17.80
CA ALA A 164 -11.31 9.72 -17.89
C ALA A 164 -11.91 10.01 -16.50
N LEU A 165 -11.59 9.20 -15.49
CA LEU A 165 -12.00 9.42 -14.10
C LEU A 165 -11.47 10.75 -13.55
N ASN A 166 -10.20 11.05 -13.77
CA ASN A 166 -9.61 12.32 -13.34
C ASN A 166 -10.31 13.52 -14.02
N ARG A 167 -10.62 13.42 -15.31
CA ARG A 167 -11.32 14.47 -16.05
C ARG A 167 -12.74 14.68 -15.53
N ILE A 168 -13.48 13.60 -15.29
CA ILE A 168 -14.84 13.68 -14.75
C ILE A 168 -14.79 14.29 -13.36
N LEU A 169 -14.03 13.69 -12.43
CA LEU A 169 -13.96 14.13 -11.03
C LEU A 169 -13.50 15.58 -10.87
N ASN A 170 -12.53 16.04 -11.67
CA ASN A 170 -12.07 17.42 -11.63
C ASN A 170 -13.15 18.41 -12.10
N GLY A 171 -13.99 18.03 -13.07
CA GLY A 171 -15.13 18.84 -13.52
C GLY A 171 -16.15 19.06 -12.39
N TRP A 172 -16.49 18.01 -11.64
CA TRP A 172 -17.41 18.12 -10.48
C TRP A 172 -16.86 19.01 -9.36
N THR A 173 -15.54 19.02 -9.12
CA THR A 173 -14.92 19.90 -8.12
C THR A 173 -14.94 21.38 -8.49
N GLN A 174 -14.92 21.72 -9.78
CA GLN A 174 -15.02 23.11 -10.23
C GLN A 174 -16.47 23.61 -10.11
N ASP A 175 -17.45 22.79 -10.52
CA ASP A 175 -18.87 23.13 -10.42
C ASP A 175 -19.34 23.35 -8.96
N LEU A 176 -18.77 22.62 -8.00
CA LEU A 176 -19.07 22.78 -6.56
C LEU A 176 -18.46 24.04 -5.94
N MET A 177 -17.41 24.62 -6.52
CA MET A 177 -16.81 25.88 -6.05
C MET A 177 -17.41 27.12 -6.76
N GLU A 178 -17.92 26.97 -7.98
CA GLU A 178 -18.67 28.03 -8.69
C GLU A 178 -20.11 28.18 -8.19
N GLY A 179 -20.73 27.11 -7.67
CA GLY A 179 -22.08 27.15 -7.09
C GLY A 179 -22.18 27.72 -5.67
N SER A 180 -21.07 28.19 -5.08
CA SER A 180 -21.03 28.80 -3.74
C SER A 180 -20.61 30.28 -3.76
N ILE A 181 -20.77 30.97 -4.90
CA ILE A 181 -20.64 32.42 -5.03
C ILE A 181 -22.03 33.04 -5.17
#